data_AF-A0A7X8N6H5-F1
#
_entry.id   AF-A0A7X8N6H5-F1
#
_cell.length_a   1.000
_cell.length_b   1.000
_cell.length_c   1.000
_cell.angle_alpha   90.00
_cell.angle_beta   90.00
_cell.angle_gamma   90.00
#
_symmetry.space_group_name_H-M   'P 1'
#
loop_
_entity.id
_entity.type
_entity.pdbx_description
1 polymer ?
#
loop_
_entity_poly.entity_id
_entity_poly.type
_entity_poly.pdbx_seq_one_letter_code
_entity_poly.pdbx_strand_id
1 'polypeptide(L)'
;MIETLSKYIPENAVDLVEEILIEHPIKIKIVNKRNTKHGDFKRTVDGKFQITINKTLNKYQFLLTLIHEIAHFVTYKKSKNVKPHGIEWKRNFQYLMLPFLQPNIYPQNILPHLAKYLKNPKASTGADVNLTYVLNQYDKISGKNFIFELQHGSIFTFNNKTYKKGNIRRTRFECVELSTNKIYLFNQNAEVKKQ
;
A
#
# COMPACT_ATOMS: atom_id res chain seq x y z
N MET A 1 -18.30 -6.09 -12.70
CA MET A 1 -17.14 -6.03 -11.76
C MET A 1 -16.35 -4.75 -11.97
N ILE A 2 -15.97 -4.43 -13.22
CA ILE A 2 -15.24 -3.20 -13.52
C ILE A 2 -16.00 -1.93 -13.11
N GLU A 3 -17.33 -1.88 -13.32
CA GLU A 3 -18.20 -0.77 -12.88
C GLU A 3 -18.10 -0.45 -11.38
N THR A 4 -17.82 -1.46 -10.54
CA THR A 4 -17.60 -1.25 -9.12
C THR A 4 -16.19 -0.74 -8.85
N LEU A 5 -15.19 -1.26 -9.56
CA LEU A 5 -13.78 -0.89 -9.39
C LEU A 5 -13.49 0.53 -9.90
N SER A 6 -14.17 1.00 -10.95
CA SER A 6 -13.99 2.34 -11.53
C SER A 6 -14.22 3.47 -10.51
N LYS A 7 -15.01 3.21 -9.46
CA LYS A 7 -15.22 4.13 -8.34
C LYS A 7 -13.97 4.30 -7.45
N TYR A 8 -13.04 3.36 -7.49
CA TYR A 8 -11.89 3.25 -6.60
C TYR A 8 -10.53 3.37 -7.29
N ILE A 9 -10.47 3.48 -8.61
CA ILE A 9 -9.23 3.68 -9.38
C ILE A 9 -9.29 4.99 -10.18
N PRO A 10 -8.17 5.51 -10.69
CA PRO A 10 -8.16 6.60 -11.65
C PRO A 10 -8.99 6.24 -12.89
N GLU A 11 -9.70 7.21 -13.45
CA GLU A 11 -10.59 7.00 -14.60
C GLU A 11 -9.83 6.45 -15.82
N ASN A 12 -8.68 7.05 -16.13
CA ASN A 12 -7.80 6.62 -17.23
C ASN A 12 -7.11 5.26 -17.00
N ALA A 13 -7.35 4.58 -15.87
CA ALA A 13 -6.83 3.25 -15.59
C ALA A 13 -7.90 2.15 -15.76
N VAL A 14 -9.17 2.51 -15.98
CA VAL A 14 -10.29 1.56 -15.98
C VAL A 14 -10.13 0.52 -17.07
N ASP A 15 -9.91 0.94 -18.32
CA ASP A 15 -9.81 0.04 -19.47
C ASP A 15 -8.63 -0.93 -19.32
N LEU A 16 -7.47 -0.43 -18.90
CA LEU A 16 -6.28 -1.25 -18.64
C LEU A 16 -6.52 -2.29 -17.53
N VAL A 17 -7.26 -1.93 -16.47
CA VAL A 17 -7.64 -2.88 -15.42
C VAL A 17 -8.64 -3.90 -15.95
N GLU A 18 -9.57 -3.50 -16.81
CA GLU A 18 -10.52 -4.42 -17.44
C GLU A 18 -9.82 -5.46 -18.31
N GLU A 19 -8.89 -5.04 -19.17
CA GLU A 19 -8.08 -5.94 -20.00
C GLU A 19 -7.35 -7.00 -19.16
N ILE A 20 -6.70 -6.58 -18.07
CA ILE A 20 -6.03 -7.49 -17.14
C ILE A 20 -7.03 -8.50 -16.53
N LEU A 21 -8.24 -8.07 -16.20
CA LEU A 21 -9.25 -8.92 -15.58
C LEU A 21 -9.94 -9.86 -16.57
N ILE A 22 -9.98 -9.51 -17.86
CA ILE A 22 -10.37 -10.40 -18.95
C ILE A 22 -9.32 -11.51 -19.11
N GLU A 23 -8.03 -11.16 -19.14
CA GLU A 23 -6.94 -12.14 -19.25
C GLU A 23 -6.78 -13.00 -17.99
N HIS A 24 -7.04 -12.41 -16.82
CA HIS A 24 -6.86 -13.05 -15.52
C HIS A 24 -8.11 -12.95 -14.64
N PRO A 25 -9.18 -13.71 -14.97
CA PRO A 25 -10.43 -13.65 -14.22
C PRO A 25 -10.22 -14.05 -12.75
N ILE A 26 -10.56 -13.13 -11.85
CA ILE A 26 -10.50 -13.35 -10.40
C ILE A 26 -11.58 -12.57 -9.68
N LYS A 27 -12.12 -13.16 -8.60
CA LYS A 27 -13.10 -12.48 -7.76
C LYS A 27 -12.42 -11.40 -6.91
N ILE A 28 -12.86 -10.16 -7.06
CA ILE A 28 -12.39 -9.04 -6.22
C ILE A 28 -13.50 -8.61 -5.27
N LYS A 29 -13.18 -8.47 -3.98
CA LYS A 29 -14.09 -7.91 -2.97
C LYS A 29 -13.51 -6.65 -2.35
N ILE A 30 -14.30 -5.59 -2.33
CA ILE A 30 -13.99 -4.36 -1.63
C ILE A 30 -14.50 -4.49 -0.19
N VAL A 31 -13.62 -4.30 0.80
CA VAL A 31 -13.91 -4.59 2.22
C VAL A 31 -13.68 -3.37 3.10
N ASN A 32 -14.20 -3.41 4.32
CA ASN A 32 -13.92 -2.39 5.34
C ASN A 32 -12.44 -2.36 5.73
N LYS A 33 -12.00 -1.25 6.33
CA LYS A 33 -10.59 -1.03 6.68
C LYS A 33 -10.08 -2.13 7.62
N ARG A 34 -8.94 -2.71 7.24
CA ARG A 34 -8.09 -3.53 8.10
C ARG A 34 -6.80 -2.75 8.37
N ASN A 35 -6.32 -2.78 9.61
CA ASN A 35 -5.11 -2.06 9.99
C ASN A 35 -3.82 -2.81 9.60
N THR A 36 -3.91 -4.13 9.37
CA THR A 36 -2.74 -4.99 9.14
C THR A 36 -2.36 -5.16 7.67
N LYS A 37 -3.28 -4.89 6.74
CA LYS A 37 -3.06 -5.03 5.29
C LYS A 37 -4.00 -4.15 4.47
N HIS A 38 -3.52 -3.70 3.31
CA HIS A 38 -4.30 -2.91 2.34
C HIS A 38 -5.05 -3.81 1.34
N GLY A 39 -4.38 -4.86 0.87
CA GLY A 39 -4.88 -5.89 -0.03
C GLY A 39 -4.61 -7.30 0.53
N ASP A 40 -5.23 -8.31 -0.07
CA ASP A 40 -4.92 -9.72 0.18
C ASP A 40 -5.42 -10.59 -0.97
N PHE A 41 -4.52 -11.28 -1.66
CA PHE A 41 -4.80 -12.44 -2.50
C PHE A 41 -4.80 -13.72 -1.66
N LYS A 42 -5.86 -14.53 -1.80
CA LYS A 42 -5.94 -15.83 -1.11
C LYS A 42 -6.73 -16.87 -1.88
N ARG A 43 -6.44 -18.15 -1.57
CA ARG A 43 -7.31 -19.28 -1.89
C ARG A 43 -8.41 -19.41 -0.83
N THR A 44 -9.65 -19.56 -1.25
CA THR A 44 -10.81 -19.75 -0.36
C THR A 44 -10.97 -21.23 -0.01
N VAL A 45 -11.82 -21.51 0.99
CA VAL A 45 -12.07 -22.87 1.50
C VAL A 45 -12.68 -23.77 0.41
N ASP A 46 -13.51 -23.21 -0.47
CA ASP A 46 -14.07 -23.87 -1.66
C ASP A 46 -13.05 -24.00 -2.82
N GLY A 47 -11.77 -23.73 -2.56
CA GLY A 47 -10.68 -23.91 -3.52
C GLY A 47 -10.53 -22.82 -4.58
N LYS A 48 -11.43 -21.83 -4.60
CA LYS A 48 -11.41 -20.68 -5.53
C LYS A 48 -10.37 -19.64 -5.11
N PHE A 49 -10.12 -18.66 -5.98
CA PHE A 49 -9.21 -17.55 -5.72
C PHE A 49 -9.97 -16.25 -5.54
N GLN A 50 -9.50 -15.41 -4.62
CA GLN A 50 -10.11 -14.11 -4.33
C GLN A 50 -9.07 -13.08 -3.93
N ILE A 51 -9.29 -11.83 -4.36
CA ILE A 51 -8.60 -10.64 -3.89
C ILE A 51 -9.55 -9.83 -2.99
N THR A 52 -9.02 -9.29 -1.88
CA THR A 52 -9.74 -8.31 -1.04
C THR A 52 -8.95 -7.02 -0.94
N ILE A 53 -9.61 -5.86 -1.05
CA ILE A 53 -8.95 -4.54 -0.94
C ILE A 53 -9.75 -3.62 -0.02
N ASN A 54 -9.06 -2.88 0.84
CA ASN A 54 -9.71 -1.94 1.75
C ASN A 54 -10.32 -0.75 0.97
N LYS A 55 -11.59 -0.44 1.23
CA LYS A 55 -12.33 0.66 0.59
C LYS A 55 -11.85 2.07 0.95
N THR A 56 -10.95 2.18 1.93
CA THR A 56 -10.48 3.46 2.50
C THR A 56 -9.24 4.02 1.80
N LEU A 57 -8.66 3.30 0.84
CA LEU A 57 -7.50 3.77 0.10
C LEU A 57 -7.91 4.87 -0.88
N ASN A 58 -7.06 5.88 -1.08
CA ASN A 58 -7.21 6.78 -2.22
C ASN A 58 -7.03 6.00 -3.55
N LYS A 59 -7.48 6.59 -4.65
CA LYS A 59 -7.55 5.91 -5.96
C LYS A 59 -6.20 5.38 -6.46
N TYR A 60 -5.12 6.11 -6.19
CA TYR A 60 -3.77 5.74 -6.62
C TYR A 60 -3.22 4.57 -5.80
N GLN A 61 -3.35 4.63 -4.47
CA GLN A 61 -2.95 3.53 -3.59
C GLN A 61 -3.81 2.28 -3.84
N PHE A 62 -5.11 2.46 -4.13
CA PHE A 62 -6.00 1.34 -4.46
C PHE A 62 -5.54 0.63 -5.74
N LEU A 63 -5.29 1.37 -6.83
CA LEU A 63 -4.80 0.80 -8.10
C LEU A 63 -3.49 0.02 -7.89
N LEU A 64 -2.50 0.64 -7.25
CA LEU A 64 -1.23 -0.02 -6.94
C LEU A 64 -1.41 -1.31 -6.13
N THR A 65 -2.30 -1.27 -5.12
CA THR A 65 -2.62 -2.44 -4.28
C THR A 65 -3.33 -3.52 -5.09
N LEU A 66 -4.26 -3.15 -5.97
CA LEU A 66 -4.98 -4.10 -6.82
C LEU A 66 -4.02 -4.87 -7.72
N ILE A 67 -3.14 -4.17 -8.44
CA ILE A 67 -2.18 -4.82 -9.33
C ILE A 67 -1.16 -5.66 -8.53
N HIS A 68 -0.80 -5.26 -7.31
CA HIS A 68 0.05 -6.07 -6.41
C HIS A 68 -0.58 -7.45 -6.13
N GLU A 69 -1.87 -7.47 -5.77
CA GLU A 69 -2.56 -8.71 -5.48
C GLU A 69 -2.84 -9.53 -6.76
N ILE A 70 -3.12 -8.88 -7.90
CA ILE A 70 -3.22 -9.58 -9.20
C ILE A 70 -1.88 -10.22 -9.57
N ALA A 71 -0.75 -9.55 -9.32
CA ALA A 71 0.56 -10.14 -9.58
C ALA A 71 0.82 -11.39 -8.74
N HIS A 72 0.31 -11.47 -7.50
CA HIS A 72 0.33 -12.71 -6.73
C HIS A 72 -0.46 -13.82 -7.42
N PHE A 73 -1.67 -13.52 -7.90
CA PHE A 73 -2.49 -14.49 -8.62
C PHE A 73 -1.84 -14.99 -9.92
N VAL A 74 -1.34 -14.07 -10.74
CA VAL A 74 -0.65 -14.40 -12.01
C VAL A 74 0.58 -15.25 -11.76
N THR A 75 1.36 -14.91 -10.73
CA THR A 75 2.55 -15.67 -10.34
C THR A 75 2.17 -17.08 -9.89
N TYR A 76 1.11 -17.21 -9.09
CA TYR A 76 0.62 -18.52 -8.65
C TYR A 76 0.19 -19.41 -9.83
N LYS A 77 -0.47 -18.84 -10.86
CA LYS A 77 -0.87 -19.59 -12.06
C LYS A 77 0.33 -20.06 -12.88
N LYS A 78 1.38 -19.24 -12.99
CA LYS A 78 2.56 -19.52 -13.84
C LYS A 78 3.61 -20.39 -13.16
N SER A 79 3.77 -20.27 -11.84
CA SER A 79 4.86 -20.91 -11.11
C SER A 79 4.37 -21.41 -9.76
N LYS A 80 4.37 -22.74 -9.59
CA LYS A 80 4.06 -23.39 -8.31
C LYS A 80 5.28 -23.30 -7.39
N ASN A 81 5.06 -23.12 -6.09
CA ASN A 81 6.09 -23.16 -5.04
C ASN A 81 7.20 -22.08 -5.12
N VAL A 82 6.85 -20.86 -5.53
CA VAL A 82 7.80 -19.73 -5.53
C VAL A 82 7.75 -18.94 -4.22
N LYS A 83 8.85 -18.25 -3.90
CA LYS A 83 8.90 -17.36 -2.73
C LYS A 83 7.92 -16.19 -2.92
N PRO A 84 7.16 -15.82 -1.88
CA PRO A 84 6.39 -14.58 -1.89
C PRO A 84 7.29 -13.40 -2.22
N HIS A 85 6.88 -12.57 -3.17
CA HIS A 85 7.65 -11.41 -3.64
C HIS A 85 9.06 -11.74 -4.15
N GLY A 86 9.27 -12.98 -4.61
CA GLY A 86 10.46 -13.45 -5.31
C GLY A 86 10.60 -12.86 -6.72
N ILE A 87 11.61 -13.30 -7.47
CA ILE A 87 11.92 -12.73 -8.79
C ILE A 87 10.76 -12.89 -9.78
N GLU A 88 10.03 -14.00 -9.71
CA GLU A 88 8.87 -14.30 -10.55
C GLU A 88 7.73 -13.32 -10.27
N TRP A 89 7.44 -13.08 -8.98
CA TRP A 89 6.43 -12.10 -8.59
C TRP A 89 6.85 -10.68 -8.98
N LYS A 90 8.10 -10.29 -8.72
CA LYS A 90 8.59 -8.94 -9.05
C LYS A 90 8.47 -8.68 -10.55
N ARG A 91 8.86 -9.66 -11.38
CA ARG A 91 8.78 -9.58 -12.83
C ARG A 91 7.32 -9.45 -13.30
N ASN A 92 6.41 -10.29 -12.81
CA ASN A 92 4.98 -10.20 -13.15
C ASN A 92 4.39 -8.85 -12.70
N PHE A 93 4.70 -8.40 -11.49
CA PHE A 93 4.21 -7.12 -10.97
C PHE A 93 4.73 -5.93 -11.78
N GLN A 94 6.01 -5.93 -12.16
CA GLN A 94 6.60 -4.92 -13.04
C GLN A 94 5.88 -4.86 -14.39
N TYR A 95 5.68 -6.00 -15.05
CA TYR A 95 4.99 -6.04 -16.34
C TYR A 95 3.54 -5.54 -16.23
N LEU A 96 2.78 -6.02 -15.24
CA LEU A 96 1.40 -5.60 -15.05
C LEU A 96 1.29 -4.10 -14.69
N MET A 97 2.28 -3.53 -14.00
CA MET A 97 2.27 -2.12 -13.63
C MET A 97 2.72 -1.17 -14.75
N LEU A 98 3.47 -1.68 -15.74
CA LEU A 98 4.10 -0.84 -16.75
C LEU A 98 3.11 0.05 -17.54
N PRO A 99 1.93 -0.46 -17.98
CA PRO A 99 0.94 0.37 -18.67
C PRO A 99 0.40 1.52 -17.81
N PHE A 100 0.43 1.39 -16.48
CA PHE A 100 -0.11 2.41 -15.57
C PHE A 100 0.89 3.52 -15.26
N LEU A 101 2.17 3.40 -15.65
CA LEU A 101 3.20 4.40 -15.37
C LEU A 101 3.10 5.59 -16.34
N GLN A 102 1.96 6.28 -16.33
CA GLN A 102 1.63 7.37 -17.24
C GLN A 102 1.10 8.60 -16.49
N PRO A 103 1.36 9.83 -16.99
CA PRO A 103 0.95 11.07 -16.33
C PRO A 103 -0.56 11.35 -16.35
N ASN A 104 -1.31 10.70 -17.23
CA ASN A 104 -2.77 10.73 -17.23
C ASN A 104 -3.38 9.78 -16.17
N ILE A 105 -2.61 8.84 -15.60
CA ILE A 105 -3.08 7.87 -14.59
C ILE A 105 -2.56 8.22 -13.20
N TYR A 106 -1.24 8.44 -13.06
CA TYR A 106 -0.63 8.87 -11.80
C TYR A 106 -0.15 10.33 -11.91
N PRO A 107 -0.43 11.15 -10.88
CA PRO A 107 0.09 12.51 -10.77
C PRO A 107 1.60 12.59 -10.91
N GLN A 108 2.07 13.72 -11.47
CA GLN A 108 3.49 13.95 -11.79
C GLN A 108 4.42 13.82 -10.59
N ASN A 109 3.95 14.16 -9.38
CA ASN A 109 4.70 14.00 -8.13
C ASN A 109 4.76 12.54 -7.63
N ILE A 110 3.87 11.63 -8.07
CA ILE A 110 3.93 10.21 -7.71
C ILE A 110 4.85 9.45 -8.67
N LEU A 111 4.82 9.78 -9.96
CA LEU A 111 5.50 9.02 -11.02
C LEU A 111 6.99 8.70 -10.74
N PRO A 112 7.85 9.65 -10.33
CA PRO A 112 9.26 9.34 -10.09
C PRO A 112 9.46 8.32 -8.96
N HIS A 113 8.65 8.42 -7.91
CA HIS A 113 8.69 7.51 -6.76
C HIS A 113 8.15 6.13 -7.14
N LEU A 114 7.07 6.08 -7.92
CA LEU A 114 6.50 4.83 -8.41
C LEU A 114 7.48 4.13 -9.35
N ALA A 115 8.04 4.83 -10.33
CA ALA A 115 9.04 4.29 -11.25
C ALA A 115 10.26 3.73 -10.50
N LYS A 116 10.74 4.43 -9.48
CA LYS A 116 11.84 3.97 -8.62
C LYS A 116 11.45 2.72 -7.84
N TYR A 117 10.26 2.69 -7.22
CA TYR A 117 9.75 1.54 -6.48
C TYR A 117 9.64 0.29 -7.36
N LEU A 118 9.13 0.44 -8.58
CA LEU A 118 8.95 -0.66 -9.52
C LEU A 118 10.27 -1.30 -9.97
N LYS A 119 11.43 -0.63 -9.87
CA LYS A 119 12.73 -1.27 -10.14
C LYS A 119 13.03 -2.44 -9.20
N ASN A 120 12.59 -2.34 -7.94
CA ASN A 120 12.75 -3.41 -6.95
C ASN A 120 11.60 -3.37 -5.92
N PRO A 121 10.40 -3.85 -6.31
CA PRO A 121 9.20 -3.68 -5.52
C PRO A 121 9.27 -4.49 -4.24
N LYS A 122 8.84 -3.88 -3.14
CA LYS A 122 8.82 -4.47 -1.80
C LYS A 122 7.52 -5.22 -1.56
N ALA A 123 7.54 -6.14 -0.58
CA ALA A 123 6.37 -6.92 -0.17
C ALA A 123 5.15 -6.08 0.27
N SER A 124 5.37 -4.82 0.63
CA SER A 124 4.30 -3.85 0.89
C SER A 124 4.77 -2.47 0.42
N THR A 125 3.87 -1.71 -0.21
CA THR A 125 4.10 -0.30 -0.56
C THR A 125 4.52 0.51 0.67
N GLY A 126 3.92 0.23 1.84
CA GLY A 126 4.21 0.90 3.12
C GLY A 126 5.66 0.78 3.61
N ALA A 127 6.46 -0.11 3.01
CA ALA A 127 7.89 -0.24 3.29
C ALA A 127 8.75 0.76 2.50
N ASP A 128 8.20 1.42 1.48
CA ASP A 128 8.85 2.53 0.77
C ASP A 128 8.34 3.86 1.33
N VAL A 129 9.17 4.51 2.15
CA VAL A 129 8.81 5.75 2.85
C VAL A 129 8.43 6.85 1.87
N ASN A 130 9.19 7.03 0.79
CA ASN A 130 8.97 8.14 -0.12
C ASN A 130 7.71 7.93 -0.95
N LEU A 131 7.51 6.73 -1.51
CA LEU A 131 6.30 6.42 -2.27
C LEU A 131 5.04 6.49 -1.38
N THR A 132 5.13 5.95 -0.17
CA THR A 132 4.02 6.02 0.80
C THR A 132 3.68 7.47 1.15
N TYR A 133 4.69 8.32 1.35
CA TYR A 133 4.47 9.72 1.70
C TYR A 133 3.71 10.46 0.59
N VAL A 134 4.14 10.34 -0.67
CA VAL A 134 3.47 11.02 -1.79
C VAL A 134 2.07 10.46 -2.06
N LEU A 135 1.85 9.16 -1.85
CA LEU A 135 0.51 8.57 -1.96
C LEU A 135 -0.43 9.04 -0.85
N ASN A 136 0.07 9.23 0.37
CA ASN A 136 -0.73 9.73 1.50
C ASN A 136 -1.20 11.18 1.30
N GLN A 137 -0.51 11.98 0.46
CA GLN A 137 -0.97 13.35 0.14
C GLN A 137 -2.33 13.39 -0.59
N TYR A 138 -2.79 12.24 -1.09
CA TYR A 138 -4.10 12.08 -1.74
C TYR A 138 -5.15 11.46 -0.84
N ASP A 139 -4.81 11.18 0.43
CA ASP A 139 -5.80 10.80 1.42
C ASP A 139 -6.60 12.03 1.87
N LYS A 140 -7.78 11.80 2.47
CA LYS A 140 -8.55 12.90 3.08
C LYS A 140 -7.76 13.51 4.23
N ILE A 141 -7.73 14.84 4.30
CA ILE A 141 -7.03 15.59 5.36
C ILE A 141 -7.45 15.05 6.73
N SER A 142 -6.48 14.50 7.46
CA SER A 142 -6.69 13.82 8.75
C SER A 142 -6.60 14.77 9.95
N GLY A 143 -6.05 15.99 9.75
CA GLY A 143 -5.72 16.94 10.81
C GLY A 143 -4.60 16.47 11.74
N LYS A 144 -3.84 15.44 11.35
CA LYS A 144 -2.71 14.88 12.09
C LYS A 144 -1.39 15.35 11.51
N ASN A 145 -0.32 15.16 12.28
CA ASN A 145 1.05 15.46 11.87
C ASN A 145 1.75 14.14 11.53
N PHE A 146 2.70 14.15 10.59
CA PHE A 146 3.57 13.00 10.42
C PHE A 146 4.63 12.97 11.53
N ILE A 147 4.93 11.78 12.04
CA ILE A 147 5.91 11.65 13.13
C ILE A 147 7.29 12.18 12.74
N PHE A 148 7.69 12.14 11.45
CA PHE A 148 8.96 12.71 11.02
C PHE A 148 9.05 14.23 11.23
N GLU A 149 7.90 14.94 11.24
CA GLU A 149 7.80 16.39 11.43
C GLU A 149 7.99 16.80 12.90
N LEU A 150 7.78 15.87 13.84
CA LEU A 150 7.96 16.15 15.26
C LEU A 150 9.44 16.24 15.64
N GLN A 151 9.81 17.09 16.60
CA GLN A 151 11.18 17.13 17.11
C GLN A 151 11.50 15.91 17.99
N HIS A 152 12.77 15.54 18.10
CA HIS A 152 13.20 14.52 19.06
C HIS A 152 12.73 14.90 20.48
N GLY A 153 12.28 13.91 21.25
CA GLY A 153 11.74 14.12 22.59
C GLY A 153 10.29 14.64 22.64
N SER A 154 9.69 15.00 21.50
CA SER A 154 8.28 15.43 21.45
C SER A 154 7.34 14.34 21.95
N ILE A 155 6.30 14.75 22.68
CA ILE A 155 5.23 13.87 23.14
C ILE A 155 4.08 13.93 22.13
N PHE A 156 3.51 12.78 21.80
CA PHE A 156 2.38 12.67 20.88
C PHE A 156 1.45 11.53 21.28
N THR A 157 0.22 11.58 20.78
CA THR A 157 -0.78 10.54 20.96
C THR A 157 -0.97 9.74 19.67
N PHE A 158 -0.99 8.42 19.80
CA PHE A 158 -1.29 7.48 18.72
C PHE A 158 -2.16 6.34 19.27
N ASN A 159 -3.28 6.03 18.63
CA ASN A 159 -4.24 5.00 19.09
C ASN A 159 -4.57 5.11 20.60
N ASN A 160 -4.89 6.33 21.06
CA ASN A 160 -5.25 6.64 22.45
C ASN A 160 -4.15 6.34 23.50
N LYS A 161 -2.90 6.15 23.05
CA LYS A 161 -1.73 6.00 23.91
C LYS A 161 -0.75 7.14 23.68
N THR A 162 -0.02 7.50 24.72
CA THR A 162 0.95 8.60 24.69
C THR A 162 2.37 8.06 24.54
N TYR A 163 3.12 8.65 23.62
CA TYR A 163 4.47 8.25 23.28
C TYR A 163 5.41 9.44 23.27
N LYS A 164 6.68 9.18 23.54
CA LYS A 164 7.79 10.13 23.35
C LYS A 164 8.63 9.72 22.16
N LYS A 165 8.83 10.62 21.20
CA LYS A 165 9.68 10.38 20.01
C LYS A 165 11.15 10.26 20.42
N GLY A 166 11.81 9.20 19.99
CA GLY A 166 13.23 8.93 20.20
C GLY A 166 14.03 8.96 18.91
N ASN A 167 14.99 8.04 18.79
CA ASN A 167 15.93 7.97 17.69
C ASN A 167 15.31 7.39 16.41
N ILE A 168 15.90 7.74 15.27
CA ILE A 168 15.58 7.12 13.98
C ILE A 168 16.41 5.84 13.79
N ARG A 169 15.76 4.75 13.41
CA ARG A 169 16.39 3.48 13.03
C ARG A 169 15.95 3.09 11.62
N ARG A 170 16.85 3.29 10.65
CA ARG A 170 16.60 3.07 9.21
C ARG A 170 15.37 3.86 8.73
N THR A 171 14.21 3.22 8.61
CA THR A 171 12.94 3.80 8.14
C THR A 171 11.89 3.97 9.25
N ARG A 172 12.29 3.78 10.50
CA ARG A 172 11.39 3.78 11.67
C ARG A 172 11.88 4.76 12.75
N PHE A 173 10.96 5.30 13.56
CA PHE A 173 11.30 6.00 14.80
C PHE A 173 11.08 5.07 15.99
N GLU A 174 12.03 5.06 16.90
CA GLU A 174 11.84 4.49 18.24
C GLU A 174 11.01 5.44 19.06
N CYS A 175 9.95 4.96 19.68
CA CYS A 175 9.12 5.76 20.57
C CYS A 175 8.82 4.99 21.83
N VAL A 176 8.91 5.66 22.97
CA VAL A 176 8.64 5.07 24.29
C VAL A 176 7.19 5.34 24.64
N GLU A 177 6.40 4.31 24.93
CA GLU A 177 5.06 4.47 25.51
C GLU A 177 5.21 4.93 26.97
N LEU A 178 4.68 6.11 27.30
CA LEU A 178 4.92 6.73 28.60
C LEU A 178 4.28 5.97 29.78
N SER A 179 3.21 5.20 29.54
CA SER A 179 2.54 4.43 30.60
C SER A 179 3.25 3.12 30.95
N THR A 180 4.04 2.56 30.03
CA THR A 180 4.64 1.22 30.19
C THR A 180 6.16 1.21 30.07
N ASN A 181 6.77 2.33 29.65
CA ASN A 181 8.19 2.44 29.27
C ASN A 181 8.62 1.47 28.16
N LYS A 182 7.69 0.82 27.45
CA LYS A 182 8.01 -0.07 26.34
C LYS A 182 8.39 0.72 25.09
N ILE A 183 9.36 0.21 24.34
CA ILE A 183 9.81 0.80 23.08
C ILE A 183 9.03 0.20 21.91
N TYR A 184 8.56 1.07 21.02
CA TYR A 184 7.82 0.75 19.80
C TYR A 184 8.47 1.38 18.57
N LEU A 185 8.36 0.72 17.41
CA LEU A 185 8.90 1.20 16.14
C LEU A 185 7.79 1.76 15.23
N PHE A 186 7.74 3.07 15.11
CA PHE A 186 6.79 3.79 14.28
C PHE A 186 7.30 3.93 12.85
N ASN A 187 6.44 3.72 11.85
CA ASN A 187 6.75 4.10 10.46
C ASN A 187 7.03 5.62 10.40
N GLN A 188 8.01 6.06 9.61
CA GLN A 188 8.28 7.49 9.43
C GLN A 188 7.05 8.27 8.98
N ASN A 189 6.17 7.66 8.19
CA ASN A 189 4.92 8.25 7.72
C ASN A 189 3.73 7.97 8.65
N ALA A 190 3.98 7.57 9.90
CA ALA A 190 2.88 7.40 10.86
C ALA A 190 2.28 8.78 11.18
N GLU A 191 0.98 8.92 10.95
CA GLU A 191 0.21 10.09 11.40
C GLU A 191 -0.06 10.01 12.91
N VAL A 192 0.28 11.07 13.63
CA VAL A 192 0.18 11.19 15.07
C VAL A 192 -0.47 12.52 15.46
N LYS A 193 -1.10 12.57 16.64
CA LYS A 193 -1.63 13.82 17.19
C LYS A 193 -0.57 14.43 18.10
N LYS A 194 -0.02 15.58 17.72
CA LYS A 194 0.88 16.36 18.57
C LYS A 194 0.11 16.84 19.80
N GLN A 195 0.75 16.79 20.96
CA GLN A 195 0.24 17.43 22.19
C GLN A 195 0.59 18.92 22.21
#